data_AF-A0A804P0J1-F1
#
_entry.id   AF-A0A804P0J1-F1
#
_cell.length_a   1.000
_cell.length_b   1.000
_cell.length_c   1.000
_cell.angle_alpha   90.00
_cell.angle_beta   90.00
_cell.angle_gamma   90.00
#
_symmetry.space_group_name_H-M   'P 1'
#
loop_
_entity.id
_entity.type
_entity.pdbx_description
1 polymer ?
#
loop_
_entity_poly.entity_id
_entity_poly.type
_entity_poly.pdbx_seq_one_letter_code
_entity_poly.pdbx_strand_id
1 'polypeptide(L)'
;MAAAQLEAEEELRLELEAVAAVYGDDVRVLRDLPPHLFVHVRPRTADDTSQQFVELFLGIKASSQYPKEPPHIYAVESKGLDENRQIYLITSIQNKANELSNCPMLVTLCEEAGEILSNMNHPAGDCPLCLYPLMGEDKVGSELPFMKLMSCYHCFHSDCIMRWWEWLQHGDTNPKEPNTGAQTSIIM
;
A
#
# COMPACT_ATOMS: atom_id res chain seq x y z
N MET A 1 41.02 -11.61 -13.47
CA MET A 1 40.01 -10.61 -13.89
C MET A 1 38.76 -11.28 -14.46
N ALA A 2 38.84 -12.11 -15.51
CA ALA A 2 37.64 -12.79 -16.03
C ALA A 2 36.98 -13.76 -15.04
N ALA A 3 37.75 -14.54 -14.27
CA ALA A 3 37.21 -15.47 -13.28
C ALA A 3 36.44 -14.76 -12.14
N ALA A 4 37.02 -13.71 -11.54
CA ALA A 4 36.37 -12.94 -10.48
C ALA A 4 35.09 -12.21 -10.96
N GLN A 5 35.04 -11.84 -12.24
CA GLN A 5 33.84 -11.23 -12.81
C GLN A 5 32.73 -12.27 -13.04
N LEU A 6 33.09 -13.48 -13.46
CA LEU A 6 32.14 -14.60 -13.58
C LEU A 6 31.60 -15.02 -12.21
N GLU A 7 32.44 -15.09 -11.18
CA GLU A 7 32.02 -15.40 -9.80
C GLU A 7 31.03 -14.35 -9.28
N ALA A 8 31.29 -13.05 -9.49
CA ALA A 8 30.37 -11.99 -9.08
C ALA A 8 29.04 -12.03 -9.84
N GLU A 9 29.05 -12.36 -11.13
CA GLU A 9 27.83 -12.56 -11.91
C GLU A 9 27.03 -13.78 -11.43
N GLU A 10 27.70 -14.86 -11.03
CA GLU A 10 27.08 -16.05 -10.44
C GLU A 10 26.43 -15.73 -9.08
N GLU A 11 27.11 -14.99 -8.21
CA GLU A 11 26.56 -14.52 -6.93
C GLU A 11 25.28 -13.71 -7.12
N LEU A 12 25.24 -12.81 -8.12
CA LEU A 12 24.04 -12.03 -8.44
C LEU A 12 22.89 -12.89 -8.96
N ARG A 13 23.20 -13.92 -9.75
CA ARG A 13 22.17 -14.87 -10.22
C ARG A 13 21.59 -15.66 -9.06
N LEU A 14 22.43 -16.15 -8.14
CA LEU A 14 21.98 -16.86 -6.95
C LEU A 14 21.10 -15.96 -6.07
N GLU A 15 21.44 -14.69 -5.95
CA GLU A 15 20.63 -13.73 -5.20
C GLU A 15 19.27 -13.47 -5.86
N LEU A 16 19.23 -13.30 -7.18
CA LEU A 16 17.97 -13.16 -7.93
C LEU A 16 17.10 -14.42 -7.82
N GLU A 17 17.71 -15.61 -7.91
CA GLU A 17 17.04 -16.89 -7.70
C GLU A 17 16.46 -16.99 -6.29
N ALA A 18 17.17 -16.49 -5.27
CA ALA A 18 16.66 -16.43 -3.90
C ALA A 18 15.41 -15.52 -3.80
N VAL A 19 15.42 -14.34 -4.42
CA VAL A 19 14.23 -13.48 -4.47
C VAL A 19 13.07 -14.20 -5.18
N ALA A 20 13.32 -14.83 -6.33
CA ALA A 20 12.30 -15.57 -7.06
C ALA A 20 11.73 -16.76 -6.28
N ALA A 21 12.57 -17.45 -5.50
CA ALA A 21 12.11 -18.54 -4.64
C ALA A 21 11.24 -18.06 -3.48
N VAL A 22 11.54 -16.89 -2.90
CA VAL A 22 10.79 -16.33 -1.76
C VAL A 22 9.46 -15.73 -2.21
N TYR A 23 9.45 -14.98 -3.31
CA TYR A 23 8.28 -14.20 -3.74
C TYR A 23 7.46 -14.86 -4.86
N GLY A 24 7.99 -15.89 -5.54
CA GLY A 24 7.24 -16.62 -6.56
C GLY A 24 6.67 -15.68 -7.64
N ASP A 25 5.34 -15.72 -7.82
CA ASP A 25 4.63 -14.89 -8.79
C ASP A 25 4.60 -13.39 -8.43
N ASP A 26 4.96 -13.03 -7.20
CA ASP A 26 5.01 -11.64 -6.73
C ASP A 26 6.27 -10.89 -7.17
N VAL A 27 7.24 -11.55 -7.82
CA VAL A 27 8.41 -10.88 -8.39
C VAL A 27 8.36 -10.84 -9.92
N ARG A 28 8.75 -9.69 -10.47
CA ARG A 28 8.98 -9.50 -11.90
C ARG A 28 10.37 -8.96 -12.15
N VAL A 29 11.25 -9.79 -12.69
CA VAL A 29 12.59 -9.38 -13.12
C VAL A 29 12.50 -8.71 -14.51
N LEU A 30 12.92 -7.45 -14.60
CA LEU A 30 12.98 -6.69 -15.85
C LEU A 30 14.32 -6.85 -16.55
N ARG A 31 15.40 -7.02 -15.76
CA ARG A 31 16.76 -7.25 -16.24
C ARG A 31 17.56 -7.97 -15.17
N ASP A 32 18.32 -8.98 -15.58
CA ASP A 32 19.13 -9.79 -14.67
C ASP A 32 20.43 -9.06 -14.28
N LEU A 33 21.11 -8.42 -15.24
CA LEU A 33 22.42 -7.79 -15.01
C LEU A 33 22.54 -6.37 -15.61
N PRO A 34 22.83 -5.34 -14.79
CA PRO A 34 22.67 -5.33 -13.34
C PRO A 34 21.18 -5.44 -12.97
N PRO A 35 20.84 -6.11 -11.85
CA PRO A 35 19.47 -6.42 -11.47
C PRO A 35 18.51 -5.23 -11.54
N HIS A 36 17.37 -5.42 -12.18
CA HIS A 36 16.23 -4.52 -12.10
C HIS A 36 14.97 -5.36 -11.98
N LEU A 37 14.30 -5.26 -10.84
CA LEU A 37 13.13 -6.06 -10.53
C LEU A 37 12.06 -5.25 -9.81
N PHE A 38 10.82 -5.73 -9.93
CA PHE A 38 9.66 -5.30 -9.16
C PHE A 38 9.22 -6.43 -8.25
N VAL A 39 8.90 -6.12 -7.00
CA VAL A 39 8.39 -7.09 -6.03
C VAL A 39 7.09 -6.57 -5.44
N HIS A 40 6.01 -7.35 -5.53
CA HIS A 40 4.75 -7.06 -4.83
C HIS A 40 4.90 -7.48 -3.37
N VAL A 41 5.04 -6.49 -2.49
CA VAL A 41 5.20 -6.70 -1.06
C VAL A 41 3.88 -6.40 -0.36
N ARG A 42 3.45 -7.32 0.51
CA ARG A 42 2.23 -7.22 1.32
C ARG A 42 2.57 -7.30 2.81
N PRO A 43 1.76 -6.69 3.68
CA PRO A 43 1.91 -6.87 5.13
C PRO A 43 1.63 -8.34 5.52
N ARG A 44 2.27 -8.79 6.60
CA ARG A 44 2.12 -10.14 7.14
C ARG A 44 0.77 -10.28 7.82
N THR A 45 -0.24 -10.64 7.03
CA THR A 45 -1.64 -10.81 7.44
C THR A 45 -2.08 -12.28 7.43
N ALA A 46 -1.14 -13.22 7.34
CA ALA A 46 -1.42 -14.65 7.16
C ALA A 46 -2.39 -14.92 5.98
N ASP A 47 -2.16 -14.20 4.87
CA ASP A 47 -2.96 -14.22 3.63
C ASP A 47 -4.43 -13.79 3.79
N ASP A 48 -4.79 -13.19 4.94
CA ASP A 48 -6.10 -12.59 5.13
C ASP A 48 -6.20 -11.23 4.43
N THR A 49 -6.65 -11.27 3.18
CA THR A 49 -6.90 -10.07 2.37
C THR A 49 -7.88 -9.09 3.00
N SER A 50 -8.76 -9.52 3.93
CA SER A 50 -9.67 -8.61 4.63
C SER A 50 -8.90 -7.67 5.57
N GLN A 51 -7.81 -8.18 6.17
CA GLN A 51 -6.94 -7.47 7.10
C GLN A 51 -5.81 -6.69 6.42
N GLN A 52 -5.67 -6.78 5.09
CA GLN A 52 -4.62 -6.06 4.35
C GLN A 52 -5.06 -4.63 3.99
N PHE A 53 -4.54 -3.62 4.69
CA PHE A 53 -4.87 -2.21 4.45
C PHE A 53 -3.85 -1.49 3.56
N VAL A 54 -2.70 -2.11 3.32
CA VAL A 54 -1.61 -1.53 2.53
C VAL A 54 -0.98 -2.53 1.58
N GLU A 55 -0.38 -2.04 0.50
CA GLU A 55 0.50 -2.81 -0.37
C GLU A 55 1.47 -1.90 -1.12
N LEU A 56 2.56 -2.50 -1.60
CA LEU A 56 3.60 -1.83 -2.37
C LEU A 56 4.10 -2.72 -3.50
N PHE A 57 4.24 -2.15 -4.70
CA PHE A 57 5.12 -2.66 -5.73
C PHE A 57 6.48 -1.98 -5.61
N LEU A 58 7.43 -2.67 -4.99
CA LEU A 58 8.77 -2.19 -4.71
C LEU A 58 9.64 -2.30 -5.96
N GLY A 59 10.18 -1.19 -6.43
CA GLY A 59 11.18 -1.14 -7.48
C GLY A 59 12.59 -1.17 -6.90
N ILE A 60 13.39 -2.15 -7.34
CA ILE A 60 14.81 -2.26 -6.99
C ILE A 60 15.63 -2.22 -8.27
N LYS A 61 16.49 -1.21 -8.41
CA LYS A 61 17.32 -1.01 -9.59
C LYS A 61 18.80 -0.89 -9.21
N ALA A 62 19.55 -1.96 -9.42
CA ALA A 62 20.99 -2.02 -9.20
C ALA A 62 21.77 -1.33 -10.33
N SER A 63 22.93 -0.77 -9.96
CA SER A 63 23.95 -0.30 -10.90
C SER A 63 24.94 -1.43 -11.20
N SER A 64 25.86 -1.19 -12.14
CA SER A 64 26.96 -2.11 -12.41
C SER A 64 27.99 -2.21 -11.28
N GLN A 65 27.87 -1.37 -10.24
CA GLN A 65 28.74 -1.39 -9.06
C GLN A 65 28.09 -2.09 -7.86
N TYR A 66 26.89 -2.62 -8.01
CA TYR A 66 26.25 -3.43 -6.97
C TYR A 66 27.07 -4.70 -6.67
N PRO A 67 27.19 -5.16 -5.41
CA PRO A 67 26.55 -4.64 -4.19
C PRO A 67 27.32 -3.52 -3.47
N LYS A 68 28.48 -3.10 -4.00
CA LYS A 68 29.26 -2.00 -3.40
C LYS A 68 28.49 -0.69 -3.43
N GLU A 69 27.86 -0.38 -4.56
CA GLU A 69 26.88 0.69 -4.66
C GLU A 69 25.48 0.12 -4.40
N PRO A 70 24.74 0.64 -3.40
CA PRO A 70 23.41 0.17 -3.11
C PRO A 70 22.45 0.44 -4.28
N PRO A 71 21.43 -0.40 -4.49
CA PRO A 71 20.47 -0.20 -5.55
C PRO A 71 19.61 1.03 -5.26
N HIS A 72 19.08 1.62 -6.33
CA HIS A 72 18.06 2.66 -6.20
C HIS A 72 16.71 2.04 -5.88
N ILE A 73 16.10 2.50 -4.79
CA ILE A 73 14.81 2.06 -4.30
C ILE A 73 13.73 3.08 -4.63
N TYR A 74 12.59 2.61 -5.14
CA TYR A 74 11.45 3.46 -5.44
C TYR A 74 10.12 2.69 -5.40
N ALA A 75 9.02 3.41 -5.21
CA ALA A 75 7.68 2.83 -5.32
C ALA A 75 7.24 2.87 -6.79
N VAL A 76 6.88 1.71 -7.35
CA VAL A 76 6.23 1.63 -8.67
C VAL A 76 4.75 2.00 -8.54
N GLU A 77 4.10 1.40 -7.55
CA GLU A 77 2.71 1.63 -7.16
C GLU A 77 2.55 1.31 -5.68
N SER A 78 1.61 1.98 -5.00
CA SER A 78 1.22 1.65 -3.63
C SER A 78 -0.27 1.90 -3.40
N LYS A 79 -0.90 1.11 -2.53
CA LYS A 79 -2.27 1.36 -2.07
C LYS A 79 -2.33 1.46 -0.56
N GLY A 80 -3.25 2.27 -0.07
CA GLY A 80 -3.47 2.50 1.37
C GLY A 80 -2.34 3.25 2.08
N LEU A 81 -1.33 3.73 1.35
CA LEU A 81 -0.25 4.57 1.86
C LEU A 81 -0.47 6.02 1.46
N ASP A 82 -0.48 6.92 2.42
CA ASP A 82 -0.32 8.35 2.15
C ASP A 82 1.13 8.69 1.79
N GLU A 83 1.34 9.91 1.28
CA GLU A 83 2.64 10.38 0.81
C GLU A 83 3.73 10.30 1.89
N ASN A 84 3.41 10.67 3.13
CA ASN A 84 4.39 10.66 4.22
C ASN A 84 4.83 9.24 4.56
N ARG A 85 3.87 8.30 4.62
CA ARG A 85 4.15 6.88 4.87
C ARG A 85 4.93 6.25 3.73
N GLN A 86 4.64 6.62 2.48
CA GLN A 86 5.39 6.16 1.31
C GLN A 86 6.84 6.67 1.34
N ILE A 87 7.04 7.97 1.62
CA ILE A 87 8.38 8.58 1.75
C ILE A 87 9.17 7.91 2.86
N TYR A 88 8.55 7.70 4.03
CA TYR A 88 9.16 7.02 5.17
C TYR A 88 9.60 5.60 4.79
N LEU A 89 8.71 4.82 4.18
CA LEU A 89 8.99 3.45 3.77
C LEU A 89 10.17 3.39 2.78
N ILE A 90 10.14 4.19 1.72
CA ILE A 90 11.21 4.17 0.69
C ILE A 90 12.54 4.64 1.25
N THR A 91 12.51 5.68 2.10
CA THR A 91 13.72 6.20 2.75
C THR A 91 14.31 5.16 3.71
N SER A 92 13.48 4.45 4.47
CA SER A 92 13.93 3.42 5.41
C SER A 92 14.58 2.25 4.69
N ILE A 93 13.99 1.77 3.58
CA ILE A 93 14.58 0.71 2.76
C ILE A 93 15.89 1.19 2.10
N GLN A 94 15.93 2.43 1.60
CA GLN A 94 17.17 2.98 1.03
C GLN A 94 18.28 3.11 2.09
N ASN A 95 17.95 3.49 3.32
CA ASN A 95 18.90 3.52 4.43
C ASN A 95 19.41 2.11 4.75
N LYS A 96 18.52 1.12 4.79
CA LYS A 96 18.90 -0.28 4.96
C LYS A 96 19.85 -0.76 3.86
N ALA A 97 19.61 -0.37 2.61
CA ALA A 97 20.50 -0.68 1.49
C ALA A 97 21.89 -0.07 1.69
N ASN A 98 21.97 1.17 2.17
CA ASN A 98 23.24 1.83 2.46
C ASN A 98 24.02 1.10 3.56
N GLU A 99 23.35 0.63 4.62
CA GLU A 99 23.96 -0.15 5.70
C GLU A 99 24.54 -1.49 5.23
N LEU A 100 23.89 -2.11 4.23
CA LEU A 100 24.27 -3.41 3.67
C LEU A 100 25.27 -3.31 2.51
N SER A 101 25.80 -2.12 2.22
CA SER A 101 26.78 -1.92 1.14
C SER A 101 27.90 -2.96 1.21
N ASN A 102 28.28 -3.51 0.06
CA ASN A 102 29.24 -4.62 -0.11
C ASN A 102 28.70 -6.01 0.24
N CYS A 103 27.41 -6.17 0.54
CA CYS A 103 26.77 -7.47 0.75
C CYS A 103 25.56 -7.64 -0.18
N PRO A 104 25.23 -8.88 -0.60
CA PRO A 104 23.91 -9.20 -1.16
C PRO A 104 22.80 -8.71 -0.21
N MET A 105 21.77 -8.07 -0.76
CA MET A 105 20.72 -7.41 0.01
C MET A 105 19.31 -7.47 -0.61
N LEU A 106 19.12 -8.00 -1.82
CA LEU A 106 17.82 -7.93 -2.53
C LEU A 106 16.68 -8.54 -1.71
N VAL A 107 16.88 -9.73 -1.13
CA VAL A 107 15.87 -10.38 -0.26
C VAL A 107 15.63 -9.56 1.00
N THR A 108 16.71 -9.14 1.67
CA THR A 108 16.64 -8.36 2.92
C THR A 108 15.87 -7.06 2.75
N LEU A 109 16.03 -6.37 1.61
CA LEU A 109 15.28 -5.13 1.32
C LEU A 109 13.79 -5.38 1.13
N CYS A 110 13.41 -6.52 0.55
CA CYS A 110 12.01 -6.91 0.41
C CYS A 110 11.41 -7.31 1.78
N GLU A 111 12.18 -7.99 2.63
CA GLU A 111 11.78 -8.32 4.00
C GLU A 111 11.56 -7.07 4.86
N GLU A 112 12.48 -6.10 4.78
CA GLU A 112 12.36 -4.79 5.44
C GLU A 112 11.09 -4.06 4.99
N ALA A 113 10.80 -4.05 3.69
CA ALA A 113 9.56 -3.49 3.17
C ALA A 113 8.33 -4.19 3.76
N GLY A 114 8.34 -5.51 3.85
CA GLY A 114 7.26 -6.30 4.42
C GLY A 114 7.05 -6.04 5.91
N GLU A 115 8.12 -5.88 6.68
CA GLU A 115 8.07 -5.53 8.10
C GLU A 115 7.49 -4.13 8.31
N ILE A 116 7.99 -3.13 7.58
CA ILE A 116 7.46 -1.75 7.64
C ILE A 116 5.97 -1.75 7.26
N LEU A 117 5.58 -2.39 6.16
CA LEU A 117 4.17 -2.48 5.76
C LEU A 117 3.30 -3.12 6.84
N SER A 118 3.81 -4.17 7.50
CA SER A 118 3.08 -4.85 8.58
C SER A 118 2.86 -3.92 9.77
N ASN A 119 3.87 -3.14 10.16
CA ASN A 119 3.78 -2.18 11.26
C ASN A 119 2.83 -1.02 10.94
N MET A 120 2.72 -0.65 9.68
CA MET A 120 1.82 0.40 9.22
C MET A 120 0.48 -0.17 8.69
N ASN A 121 0.12 -1.43 8.94
CA ASN A 121 -1.06 -2.05 8.31
C ASN A 121 -2.39 -1.58 8.92
N HIS A 122 -2.72 -0.30 8.71
CA HIS A 122 -3.94 0.34 9.17
C HIS A 122 -4.40 1.39 8.14
N PRO A 123 -5.70 1.74 8.14
CA PRO A 123 -6.23 2.83 7.33
C PRO A 123 -5.49 4.15 7.59
N ALA A 124 -5.25 4.92 6.52
CA ALA A 124 -4.70 6.28 6.59
C ALA A 124 -5.74 7.33 6.17
N GLY A 125 -5.58 8.55 6.71
CA GLY A 125 -6.38 9.71 6.35
C GLY A 125 -7.76 9.78 7.02
N ASP A 126 -8.59 10.65 6.46
CA ASP A 126 -9.93 10.92 6.96
C ASP A 126 -10.99 10.10 6.23
N CYS A 127 -12.06 9.76 6.93
CA CYS A 127 -13.21 9.09 6.36
C CYS A 127 -13.88 10.02 5.32
N PRO A 128 -14.05 9.59 4.05
CA PRO A 128 -14.61 10.46 3.01
C PRO A 128 -16.05 10.95 3.25
N LEU A 129 -16.78 10.32 4.17
CA LEU A 129 -18.18 10.63 4.45
C LEU A 129 -18.35 11.66 5.58
N CYS A 130 -17.53 11.60 6.62
CA CYS A 130 -17.63 12.49 7.78
C CYS A 130 -16.45 13.44 7.94
N LEU A 131 -15.38 13.24 7.17
CA LEU A 131 -14.13 14.03 7.18
C LEU A 131 -13.40 14.00 8.54
N TYR A 132 -13.66 12.99 9.36
CA TYR A 132 -12.91 12.74 10.58
C TYR A 132 -11.87 11.63 10.38
N PRO A 133 -10.75 11.65 11.13
CA PRO A 133 -9.70 10.64 11.02
C PRO A 133 -10.24 9.23 11.12
N LEU A 134 -9.79 8.36 10.22
CA LEU A 134 -10.07 6.92 10.31
C LEU A 134 -9.44 6.36 11.58
N MET A 135 -8.18 6.71 11.84
CA MET A 135 -7.51 6.40 13.11
C MET A 135 -7.49 7.63 14.01
N GLY A 136 -8.12 7.56 15.18
CA GLY A 136 -8.07 8.65 16.17
C GLY A 136 -6.80 8.60 17.02
N GLU A 137 -6.29 9.76 17.45
CA GLU A 137 -5.07 9.89 18.27
C GLU A 137 -5.17 9.20 19.65
N ASP A 138 -6.39 9.03 20.17
CA ASP A 138 -6.65 8.65 21.58
C ASP A 138 -7.31 7.27 21.78
N LYS A 139 -7.49 6.45 20.74
CA LYS A 139 -8.25 5.20 20.85
C LYS A 139 -7.36 3.96 20.85
N VAL A 140 -6.61 3.78 21.93
CA VAL A 140 -6.11 2.46 22.35
C VAL A 140 -7.31 1.65 22.85
N GLY A 141 -7.81 0.71 22.04
CA GLY A 141 -8.66 -0.37 22.54
C GLY A 141 -10.17 -0.30 22.26
N SER A 142 -10.66 0.58 21.39
CA SER A 142 -11.97 0.35 20.75
C SER A 142 -11.76 0.20 19.26
N GLU A 143 -11.84 -1.04 18.76
CA GLU A 143 -11.97 -1.34 17.35
C GLU A 143 -13.06 -0.44 16.77
N LEU A 144 -12.68 0.63 16.07
CA LEU A 144 -13.63 1.29 15.20
C LEU A 144 -13.72 0.37 13.98
N PRO A 145 -14.85 -0.31 13.74
CA PRO A 145 -14.95 -1.15 12.56
C PRO A 145 -14.80 -0.23 11.35
N PHE A 146 -13.82 -0.54 10.51
CA PHE A 146 -13.63 0.12 9.22
C PHE A 146 -14.14 -0.79 8.12
N MET A 147 -14.72 -0.18 7.08
CA MET A 147 -15.02 -0.87 5.84
C MET A 147 -14.02 -0.44 4.78
N LYS A 148 -13.34 -1.42 4.17
CA LYS A 148 -12.35 -1.22 3.11
C LYS A 148 -12.93 -1.59 1.76
N LEU A 149 -12.69 -0.78 0.73
CA LEU A 149 -12.91 -1.18 -0.66
C LEU A 149 -11.75 -2.05 -1.13
N MET A 150 -12.04 -3.29 -1.54
CA MET A 150 -11.01 -4.29 -1.86
C MET A 150 -10.08 -3.89 -3.03
N SER A 151 -10.55 -3.08 -3.98
CA SER A 151 -9.75 -2.72 -5.16
C SER A 151 -8.77 -1.57 -4.94
N CYS A 152 -9.10 -0.62 -4.06
CA CYS A 152 -8.36 0.65 -3.90
C CYS A 152 -7.92 0.94 -2.45
N TYR A 153 -8.30 0.10 -1.49
CA TYR A 153 -7.95 0.17 -0.07
C TYR A 153 -8.41 1.45 0.64
N HIS A 154 -9.27 2.25 0.00
CA HIS A 154 -9.97 3.33 0.68
C HIS A 154 -10.87 2.76 1.78
N CYS A 155 -10.81 3.41 2.93
CA CYS A 155 -11.51 2.98 4.12
C CYS A 155 -12.54 4.03 4.55
N PHE A 156 -13.59 3.55 5.20
CA PHE A 156 -14.66 4.34 5.80
C PHE A 156 -14.85 3.87 7.24
N HIS A 157 -15.31 4.73 8.13
CA HIS A 157 -15.95 4.23 9.35
C HIS A 157 -17.16 3.40 8.94
N SER A 158 -17.30 2.19 9.50
CA SER A 158 -18.42 1.31 9.17
C SER A 158 -19.77 1.99 9.42
N ASP A 159 -19.89 2.79 10.48
CA ASP A 159 -21.11 3.57 10.76
C ASP A 159 -21.45 4.57 9.66
N CYS A 160 -20.45 5.25 9.10
CA CYS A 160 -20.66 6.23 8.06
C CYS A 160 -21.18 5.56 6.78
N ILE A 161 -20.55 4.46 6.36
CA ILE A 161 -20.96 3.75 5.14
C ILE A 161 -22.31 3.04 5.31
N MET A 162 -22.60 2.48 6.48
CA MET A 162 -23.91 1.87 6.79
C MET A 162 -25.03 2.90 6.71
N ARG A 163 -24.88 4.07 7.36
CA ARG A 163 -25.88 5.16 7.30
C ARG A 163 -26.09 5.67 5.88
N TRP A 164 -25.02 5.81 5.10
CA TRP A 164 -25.11 6.20 3.70
C TRP A 164 -25.88 5.15 2.88
N TRP A 165 -25.61 3.86 3.11
CA TRP A 165 -26.30 2.76 2.43
C TRP A 165 -27.78 2.67 2.79
N GLU A 166 -28.14 2.88 4.06
CA GLU A 166 -29.54 2.96 4.50
C GLU A 166 -30.27 4.14 3.84
N TRP A 167 -29.65 5.31 3.79
CA TRP A 167 -30.20 6.47 3.10
C TRP A 167 -30.45 6.17 1.61
N LEU A 168 -29.51 5.49 0.93
CA LEU A 168 -29.65 5.14 -0.48
C LEU A 168 -30.87 4.22 -0.73
N GLN A 169 -31.16 3.30 0.19
CA GLN A 169 -32.31 2.40 0.08
C GLN A 169 -33.66 3.09 0.31
N HIS A 170 -33.69 4.15 1.14
CA HIS A 170 -34.93 4.84 1.53
C HIS A 170 -35.15 6.17 0.81
N GLY A 171 -34.14 6.72 0.13
CA GLY A 171 -34.15 8.03 -0.54
C GLY A 171 -35.10 8.17 -1.73
N ASP A 172 -35.71 7.07 -2.20
CA ASP A 172 -36.73 7.09 -3.26
C ASP A 172 -38.18 7.18 -2.73
N THR A 173 -38.36 7.25 -1.41
CA THR A 173 -39.69 7.45 -0.80
C THR A 173 -39.95 8.92 -0.46
N ASN A 174 -39.94 9.80 -1.46
CA ASN A 174 -40.57 11.12 -1.29
C ASN A 174 -42.07 10.96 -1.62
N PRO A 175 -43.00 11.09 -0.66
CA PRO A 175 -44.41 11.24 -1.00
C PRO A 175 -44.53 12.55 -1.77
N LYS A 176 -44.87 12.50 -3.06
CA LYS A 176 -45.24 13.69 -3.83
C LYS A 176 -46.33 14.43 -3.04
N GLU A 177 -46.01 15.60 -2.49
CA GLU A 177 -47.01 16.43 -1.84
C GLU A 177 -48.14 16.72 -2.84
N PRO A 178 -49.42 16.54 -2.46
CA PRO A 178 -50.51 16.90 -3.33
C PRO A 178 -50.52 18.42 -3.50
N ASN A 179 -50.34 18.85 -4.74
CA ASN A 179 -50.43 20.24 -5.16
C ASN A 179 -51.87 20.77 -4.95
N THR A 180 -52.19 21.24 -3.75
CA THR A 180 -53.39 22.05 -3.52
C THR A 180 -53.10 23.48 -3.95
N GLY A 181 -53.43 23.78 -5.20
CA GLY A 181 -53.53 25.13 -5.70
C GLY A 181 -54.54 25.92 -4.86
N ALA A 182 -54.05 26.84 -4.03
CA ALA A 182 -54.86 27.86 -3.39
C ALA A 182 -55.03 29.02 -4.38
N GLN A 183 -56.26 29.19 -4.83
CA GLN A 183 -56.72 30.26 -5.69
C GLN A 183 -56.47 31.64 -5.05
N THR A 184 -56.13 32.57 -5.93
CA THR A 184 -56.04 34.00 -5.73
C THR A 184 -57.35 34.57 -5.16
N SER A 185 -57.28 35.42 -4.14
CA SER A 185 -58.32 36.41 -3.83
C SER A 185 -57.67 37.62 -3.14
N ILE A 186 -57.42 38.64 -3.95
CA ILE A 186 -57.19 40.03 -3.55
C ILE A 186 -58.54 40.60 -3.15
N ILE A 187 -58.73 41.20 -1.95
CA ILE A 187 -59.62 42.37 -1.76
C ILE A 187 -59.19 43.20 -0.52
N MET A 188 -58.98 44.51 -0.79
CA MET A 188 -58.90 45.73 0.04
C MET A 188 -57.89 45.84 1.20
#